data_AF-A0A927AH07-F1
#
_entry.id   AF-A0A927AH07-F1
#
_cell.length_a   1.000
_cell.length_b   1.000
_cell.length_c   1.000
_cell.angle_alpha   90.00
_cell.angle_beta   90.00
_cell.angle_gamma   90.00
#
_symmetry.space_group_name_H-M   'P 1'
#
loop_
_entity.id
_entity.type
_entity.pdbx_description
1 polymer ?
#
loop_
_entity_poly.entity_id
_entity_poly.type
_entity_poly.pdbx_seq_one_letter_code
_entity_poly.pdbx_strand_id
1 'polypeptide(L)'
;MARYTCSFIVAVPLERLQQVLIEVLESCNFDIIYNTGDYLMAREIPGHVSFAKLVTVEVLIDKSTATDREVRMNFVVKNEELPLQVDNHCHQMFYQVHQAIAENRHWQLVESVAG
;
A
#
# COMPACT_ATOMS: atom_id res chain seq x y z
N MET A 1 7.73 -7.75 15.20
CA MET A 1 7.06 -7.55 13.91
C MET A 1 6.75 -6.07 13.78
N ALA A 2 7.33 -5.39 12.77
CA ALA A 2 6.94 -4.04 12.45
C ALA A 2 5.68 -4.09 11.59
N ARG A 3 4.69 -3.28 11.93
CA ARG A 3 3.44 -3.16 11.20
C ARG A 3 3.05 -1.69 11.23
N TYR A 4 2.90 -1.11 10.05
CA TYR A 4 2.44 0.26 9.84
C TYR A 4 1.14 0.22 9.07
N THR A 5 0.22 1.10 9.43
CA THR A 5 -1.09 1.15 8.80
C THR A 5 -1.40 2.55 8.33
N CYS A 6 -2.05 2.65 7.19
CA CYS A 6 -2.61 3.92 6.75
C CYS A 6 -3.92 3.71 6.02
N SER A 7 -4.81 4.69 6.15
CA SER A 7 -6.06 4.74 5.42
C SER A 7 -6.01 5.92 4.47
N PHE A 8 -6.50 5.70 3.25
CA PHE A 8 -6.65 6.73 2.25
C PHE A 8 -8.09 6.74 1.75
N ILE A 9 -8.60 7.93 1.48
CA ILE A 9 -9.83 8.12 0.71
C ILE A 9 -9.41 8.81 -0.58
N VAL A 10 -9.73 8.20 -1.72
CA VAL A 10 -9.35 8.71 -3.05
C VAL A 10 -10.56 8.78 -3.97
N ALA A 11 -10.55 9.75 -4.88
CA ALA A 11 -11.54 9.87 -5.94
C ALA A 11 -10.97 9.28 -7.24
N VAL A 12 -11.45 8.10 -7.63
CA VAL A 12 -11.13 7.43 -8.89
C VAL A 12 -12.20 6.39 -9.22
N PRO A 13 -12.54 6.15 -10.51
CA PRO A 13 -13.43 5.06 -10.88
C PRO A 13 -12.87 3.72 -10.39
N LEU A 14 -13.73 2.90 -9.75
CA LEU A 14 -13.35 1.59 -9.20
C LEU A 14 -12.67 0.67 -10.23
N GLU A 15 -13.07 0.77 -11.49
CA GLU A 15 -12.50 0.02 -12.62
C GLU A 15 -11.02 0.34 -12.86
N ARG A 16 -10.60 1.57 -12.56
CA ARG A 16 -9.21 2.03 -12.72
C ARG A 16 -8.41 1.93 -11.44
N LEU A 17 -9.07 1.90 -10.28
CA LEU A 17 -8.41 1.92 -8.98
C LEU A 17 -7.38 0.80 -8.85
N GLN A 18 -7.76 -0.43 -9.20
CA GLN A 18 -6.85 -1.57 -9.08
C GLN A 18 -5.61 -1.42 -9.94
N GLN A 19 -5.78 -0.98 -11.19
CA GLN A 19 -4.66 -0.77 -12.10
C GLN A 19 -3.71 0.30 -11.56
N VAL A 20 -4.24 1.45 -11.11
CA VAL A 20 -3.42 2.52 -10.53
C VAL A 20 -2.69 2.04 -9.28
N LEU A 21 -3.34 1.24 -8.42
CA LEU A 21 -2.70 0.65 -7.24
C LEU A 21 -1.54 -0.28 -7.59
N ILE A 22 -1.73 -1.13 -8.62
CA ILE A 22 -0.67 -2.03 -9.10
C ILE A 22 0.52 -1.20 -9.57
N GLU A 23 0.29 -0.21 -10.43
CA GLU A 23 1.35 0.66 -10.96
C GLU A 23 2.11 1.40 -9.85
N VAL A 24 1.41 1.86 -8.80
CA VAL A 24 2.03 2.48 -7.62
C VAL A 24 2.94 1.50 -6.88
N LEU A 25 2.44 0.30 -6.58
CA LEU A 25 3.20 -0.69 -5.81
C LEU A 25 4.41 -1.21 -6.60
N GLU A 26 4.25 -1.43 -7.90
CA GLU A 26 5.36 -1.79 -8.80
C GLU A 26 6.42 -0.68 -8.84
N SER A 27 6.01 0.60 -8.90
CA SER A 27 6.95 1.73 -8.83
C SER A 27 7.71 1.83 -7.49
N CYS A 28 7.17 1.22 -6.44
CA CYS A 28 7.79 1.12 -5.12
C CYS A 28 8.62 -0.18 -4.94
N ASN A 29 8.91 -0.90 -6.03
CA ASN A 29 9.63 -2.18 -6.03
C ASN A 29 8.88 -3.33 -5.30
N PHE A 30 7.56 -3.41 -5.46
CA PHE A 30 6.76 -4.54 -5.01
C PHE A 30 6.22 -5.35 -6.19
N ASP A 31 6.28 -6.67 -6.09
CA ASP A 31 5.60 -7.60 -6.98
C ASP A 31 4.22 -7.96 -6.40
N ILE A 32 3.20 -7.93 -7.24
CA ILE A 32 1.84 -8.34 -6.86
C ILE A 32 1.79 -9.86 -6.73
N ILE A 33 1.50 -10.37 -5.53
CA ILE A 33 1.42 -11.80 -5.24
C ILE A 33 -0.01 -12.31 -5.07
N TYR A 34 -0.96 -11.39 -4.82
CA TYR A 34 -2.38 -11.72 -4.76
C TYR A 34 -3.23 -10.52 -5.16
N ASN A 35 -4.27 -10.75 -5.95
CA ASN A 35 -5.24 -9.71 -6.34
C ASN A 35 -6.62 -10.35 -6.47
N THR A 36 -7.52 -9.96 -5.59
CA THR A 36 -8.93 -10.31 -5.63
C THR A 36 -9.72 -9.04 -5.48
N GLY A 37 -9.93 -8.24 -6.54
CA GLY A 37 -10.93 -7.18 -6.61
C GLY A 37 -10.95 -6.09 -5.50
N ASP A 38 -11.32 -6.47 -4.29
CA ASP A 38 -11.36 -5.70 -3.04
C ASP A 38 -10.12 -5.90 -2.15
N TYR A 39 -9.21 -6.80 -2.52
CA TYR A 39 -7.99 -7.07 -1.78
C TYR A 39 -6.79 -7.25 -2.71
N LEU A 40 -5.66 -6.66 -2.33
CA LEU A 40 -4.39 -6.78 -3.05
C LEU A 40 -3.26 -7.02 -2.06
N MET A 41 -2.36 -7.94 -2.39
CA MET A 41 -1.14 -8.20 -1.64
C MET A 41 0.06 -8.10 -2.57
N ALA A 42 1.05 -7.32 -2.15
CA ALA A 42 2.30 -7.17 -2.86
C ALA A 42 3.47 -7.42 -1.92
N ARG A 43 4.56 -8.00 -2.44
CA ARG A 43 5.78 -8.28 -1.70
C ARG A 43 6.95 -7.59 -2.35
N GLU A 44 7.82 -7.02 -1.53
CA GLU A 44 9.04 -6.36 -1.97
C GLU A 44 9.89 -7.31 -2.82
N ILE A 45 10.39 -6.80 -3.95
CA ILE A 45 11.27 -7.55 -4.86
C ILE A 45 12.59 -7.85 -4.14
N PRO A 46 13.01 -9.12 -4.04
CA PRO A 46 14.28 -9.48 -3.41
C PRO A 46 15.49 -8.87 -4.13
N GLY A 47 16.54 -8.53 -3.37
CA GLY A 47 17.82 -8.05 -3.93
C GLY A 47 18.51 -6.98 -3.10
N HIS A 48 17.74 -6.22 -2.30
CA HIS A 48 18.26 -5.13 -1.48
C HIS A 48 18.40 -5.48 0.01
N VAL A 49 17.57 -6.40 0.51
CA VAL A 49 17.57 -6.84 1.91
C VAL A 49 17.51 -8.36 2.03
N SER A 50 17.80 -8.89 3.23
CA SER A 50 17.64 -10.32 3.51
C SER A 50 16.18 -10.74 3.38
N PHE A 51 15.93 -11.99 2.96
CA PHE A 51 14.57 -12.52 2.77
C PHE A 51 13.65 -12.32 3.98
N ALA A 52 14.18 -12.47 5.20
CA ALA A 52 13.42 -12.27 6.44
C ALA A 52 13.00 -10.81 6.70
N LYS A 53 13.61 -9.84 6.00
CA LYS A 53 13.31 -8.41 6.11
C LYS A 53 12.40 -7.90 4.99
N LEU A 54 12.04 -8.74 4.01
CA LEU A 54 11.16 -8.35 2.91
C LEU A 54 9.84 -7.84 3.45
N VAL A 55 9.41 -6.72 2.89
CA VAL A 55 8.16 -6.08 3.27
C VAL A 55 7.02 -6.65 2.45
N THR A 56 5.88 -6.86 3.09
CA THR A 56 4.61 -7.19 2.45
C THR A 56 3.63 -6.05 2.67
N VAL A 57 3.00 -5.60 1.59
CA VAL A 57 1.93 -4.61 1.59
C VAL A 57 0.62 -5.34 1.34
N GLU A 58 -0.36 -5.14 2.21
CA GLU A 58 -1.73 -5.59 2.02
C GLU A 58 -2.62 -4.36 1.87
N VAL A 59 -3.48 -4.36 0.85
CA VAL A 59 -4.42 -3.29 0.54
C VAL A 59 -5.82 -3.85 0.59
N LEU A 60 -6.66 -3.28 1.44
CA LEU A 60 -8.09 -3.58 1.53
C LEU A 60 -8.87 -2.40 0.98
N ILE A 61 -9.66 -2.65 -0.06
CA ILE A 61 -10.51 -1.66 -0.73
C ILE A 61 -11.94 -1.87 -0.23
N ASP A 62 -12.48 -0.87 0.46
CA ASP A 62 -13.88 -0.92 0.89
C ASP A 62 -14.81 -0.60 -0.28
N LYS A 63 -15.29 -1.65 -0.95
CA LYS A 63 -16.27 -1.53 -2.05
C LYS A 63 -17.69 -1.30 -1.57
N SER A 64 -18.00 -1.53 -0.30
CA SER A 64 -19.37 -1.42 0.22
C SER A 64 -19.83 0.02 0.35
N THR A 65 -18.89 0.93 0.59
CA THR A 65 -19.11 2.38 0.71
C THR A 65 -18.55 3.16 -0.47
N ALA A 66 -17.92 2.48 -1.43
CA ALA A 66 -17.26 3.11 -2.57
C ALA A 66 -18.24 3.81 -3.52
N THR A 67 -17.90 5.03 -3.87
CA THR A 67 -18.53 5.80 -4.95
C THR A 67 -17.45 6.29 -5.92
N ASP A 68 -17.84 6.77 -7.10
CA ASP A 68 -16.89 7.35 -8.07
C ASP A 68 -16.10 8.55 -7.52
N ARG A 69 -16.54 9.13 -6.40
CA ARG A 69 -15.91 10.27 -5.74
C ARG A 69 -15.10 9.91 -4.50
N GLU A 70 -15.41 8.78 -3.87
CA GLU A 70 -14.83 8.40 -2.59
C GLU A 70 -14.70 6.89 -2.53
N VAL A 71 -13.46 6.41 -2.59
CA VAL A 71 -13.12 5.02 -2.32
C VAL A 71 -12.15 4.99 -1.15
N ARG A 72 -12.54 4.29 -0.08
CA ARG A 72 -11.70 4.09 1.09
C ARG A 72 -10.82 2.86 0.91
N MET A 73 -9.54 3.03 1.21
CA MET A 73 -8.54 1.98 1.19
C MET A 73 -7.78 1.94 2.50
N ASN A 74 -7.43 0.73 2.95
CA ASN A 74 -6.59 0.53 4.11
C ASN A 74 -5.36 -0.26 3.69
N PHE A 75 -4.20 0.25 4.06
CA PHE A 75 -2.91 -0.33 3.79
C PHE A 75 -2.33 -0.88 5.08
N VAL A 76 -1.74 -2.06 4.98
CA VAL A 76 -0.97 -2.70 6.04
C VAL A 76 0.40 -3.04 5.46
N VAL A 77 1.42 -2.36 5.95
CA VAL A 77 2.81 -2.59 5.57
C VAL A 77 3.48 -3.32 6.72
N LYS A 78 3.92 -4.55 6.49
CA LYS A 78 4.47 -5.43 7.53
C LYS A 78 5.65 -6.22 7.05
N ASN A 79 6.44 -6.74 7.98
CA ASN A 79 7.50 -7.70 7.69
C ASN A 79 7.50 -8.83 8.72
N GLU A 80 8.11 -9.97 8.41
CA GLU A 80 8.01 -11.17 9.26
C GLU A 80 8.92 -11.15 10.50
N GLU A 81 10.08 -10.48 10.48
CA GLU A 81 11.06 -10.60 11.59
C GLU A 81 11.35 -9.37 12.44
N LEU A 82 11.16 -8.13 11.98
CA LEU A 82 11.82 -7.02 12.71
C LEU A 82 11.09 -6.69 14.03
N PRO A 83 11.78 -6.65 15.19
CA PRO A 83 11.24 -5.96 16.37
C PRO A 83 11.00 -4.49 16.00
N LEU A 84 9.95 -3.87 16.57
CA LEU A 84 9.61 -2.45 16.38
C LEU A 84 10.81 -1.56 16.77
N GLN A 85 11.67 -1.24 15.79
CA GLN A 85 12.70 -0.21 15.90
C GLN A 85 12.26 1.00 15.08
N VAL A 86 12.45 2.21 15.60
CA VAL A 86 11.88 3.44 15.04
C VAL A 86 12.43 3.77 13.65
N ASP A 87 13.66 3.34 13.34
CA ASP A 87 14.28 3.44 12.02
C ASP A 87 14.56 2.02 11.50
N ASN A 88 13.67 1.51 10.67
CA ASN A 88 13.80 0.18 10.10
C ASN A 88 13.35 0.18 8.63
N HIS A 89 13.83 -0.81 7.88
CA HIS A 89 13.52 -0.98 6.45
C HIS A 89 12.01 -0.95 6.16
N CYS A 90 11.19 -1.58 7.02
CA CYS A 90 9.74 -1.58 6.88
C CYS A 90 9.13 -0.18 7.02
N HIS A 91 9.67 0.67 7.90
CA HIS A 91 9.26 2.07 8.01
C HIS A 91 9.64 2.89 6.76
N GLN A 92 10.83 2.66 6.20
CA GLN A 92 11.28 3.32 4.97
C GLN A 92 10.39 2.96 3.78
N MET A 93 10.09 1.67 3.62
CA MET A 93 9.17 1.19 2.59
C MET A 93 7.73 1.71 2.81
N PHE A 94 7.27 1.79 4.06
CA PHE A 94 5.98 2.39 4.38
C PHE A 94 5.91 3.85 3.94
N TYR A 95 6.94 4.65 4.23
CA TYR A 95 7.00 6.05 3.81
C TYR A 95 7.01 6.20 2.29
N GLN A 96 7.76 5.35 1.58
CA GLN A 96 7.78 5.33 0.11
C GLN A 96 6.39 5.04 -0.47
N VAL A 97 5.70 4.01 0.03
CA VAL A 97 4.34 3.67 -0.41
C VAL A 97 3.37 4.81 -0.07
N HIS A 98 3.45 5.38 1.13
CA HIS A 98 2.60 6.49 1.55
C HIS A 98 2.78 7.71 0.64
N GLN A 99 4.02 8.10 0.37
CA GLN A 99 4.33 9.23 -0.51
C GLN A 99 3.88 8.95 -1.96
N ALA A 100 4.13 7.74 -2.49
CA ALA A 100 3.72 7.37 -3.83
C ALA A 100 2.20 7.42 -4.01
N ILE A 101 1.43 7.08 -2.96
CA ILE A 101 -0.03 7.19 -2.97
C ILE A 101 -0.46 8.66 -2.88
N ALA A 102 0.14 9.43 -1.98
CA ALA A 102 -0.22 10.83 -1.75
C ALA A 102 0.09 11.74 -2.95
N GLU A 103 1.18 11.46 -3.67
CA GLU A 103 1.63 12.24 -4.83
C GLU A 103 1.12 11.69 -6.17
N ASN A 104 0.34 10.61 -6.16
CA ASN A 104 -0.18 10.00 -7.38
C ASN A 104 -1.14 10.95 -8.10
N ARG A 105 -0.86 11.22 -9.38
CA ARG A 105 -1.65 12.15 -10.21
C ARG A 105 -2.87 11.51 -10.86
N HIS A 106 -3.01 10.20 -10.81
CA HIS A 106 -4.11 9.44 -11.42
C HIS A 106 -5.35 9.34 -10.53
N TRP A 107 -5.30 9.84 -9.29
CA TRP A 107 -6.45 10.03 -8.42
C TRP A 107 -6.38 11.36 -7.66
N GLN A 108 -7.51 11.79 -7.09
CA GLN A 108 -7.50 12.89 -6.14
C GLN A 108 -7.52 12.34 -4.72
N LEU A 109 -6.50 12.66 -3.94
CA LEU A 109 -6.46 12.35 -2.51
C LEU A 109 -7.49 13.23 -1.77
N VAL A 110 -8.45 12.59 -1.12
CA VAL A 110 -9.50 13.25 -0.32
C VAL A 110 -9.07 13.33 1.14
N GLU A 111 -8.55 12.22 1.69
CA GLU A 111 -8.09 12.14 3.07
C GLU A 111 -6.97 11.10 3.22
N SER A 112 -6.01 11.35 4.13
CA SER A 112 -4.97 10.39 4.52
C SER A 112 -4.80 10.38 6.04
N VAL A 113 -4.86 9.20 6.64
CA VAL A 113 -4.60 8.97 8.07
C VAL A 113 -3.53 7.88 8.18
N ALA A 114 -2.42 8.16 8.86
CA ALA A 114 -1.34 7.20 9.09
C ALA A 114 -1.20 6.91 10.59
N GLY A 115 -0.95 5.65 10.95
CA GLY A 115 -0.86 5.16 12.33
C GLY A 115 0.06 3.97 12.50
#